data_AF-A0A523XKP7-F1
#
_entry.id   AF-A0A523XKP7-F1
#
_cell.length_a   1.000
_cell.length_b   1.000
_cell.length_c   1.000
_cell.angle_alpha   90.00
_cell.angle_beta   90.00
_cell.angle_gamma   90.00
#
_symmetry.space_group_name_H-M   'P 1'
#
loop_
_entity.id
_entity.type
_entity.pdbx_description
1 polymer ?
#
loop_
_entity_poly.entity_id
_entity_poly.type
_entity_poly.pdbx_seq_one_letter_code
_entity_poly.pdbx_strand_id
1 'polypeptide(L)'
;MIIMVPDKKNGKQKKQKEEKKDLRSDISDAYKSFDAGLKDAQRQDEDRRKEVFEEGIERIEKKSEKDLIASKMLVGKVLELRKRAGMAETIGTAGKVKTPMLFGKDEFKQKLVQEIMVIGTEELEDIGSAITVVNLIDYFRETRPNWKVGTGEILEVIRKLEEKEVIPPKVDLGEEEVLIRFKPIEMSNDIQ
;
A
#
# COMPACT_ATOMS: atom_id res chain seq x y z
N MET A 1 -39.83 18.86 -82.54
CA MET A 1 -39.99 18.82 -81.07
C MET A 1 -39.14 17.69 -80.53
N ILE A 2 -38.08 17.98 -79.78
CA ILE A 2 -37.27 16.97 -79.09
C ILE A 2 -37.58 17.11 -77.59
N ILE A 3 -38.26 16.12 -77.02
CA ILE A 3 -38.56 16.08 -75.59
C ILE A 3 -37.34 15.45 -74.90
N MET A 4 -36.53 16.29 -74.23
CA MET A 4 -35.51 15.82 -73.29
C MET A 4 -36.19 15.21 -72.07
N VAL A 5 -35.96 13.91 -71.85
CA VAL A 5 -36.36 13.23 -70.61
C VAL A 5 -35.23 13.45 -69.58
N PRO A 6 -35.51 14.04 -68.40
CA PRO A 6 -34.48 14.21 -67.38
C PRO A 6 -34.18 12.88 -66.69
N ASP A 7 -32.90 12.55 -66.64
CA ASP A 7 -32.35 11.31 -66.08
C ASP A 7 -32.49 11.30 -64.54
N LYS A 8 -33.60 10.72 -64.05
CA LYS A 8 -33.96 10.62 -62.61
C LYS A 8 -33.10 9.64 -61.80
N LYS A 9 -31.94 9.17 -62.29
CA LYS A 9 -31.15 8.12 -61.64
C LYS A 9 -30.06 8.61 -60.66
N ASN A 10 -29.65 9.88 -60.71
CA ASN A 10 -28.51 10.36 -59.90
C ASN A 10 -28.83 10.81 -58.45
N GLY A 11 -30.09 11.13 -58.12
CA GLY A 11 -30.46 11.61 -56.78
C GLY A 11 -30.59 10.51 -55.72
N LYS A 12 -31.02 9.30 -56.12
CA LYS A 12 -31.21 8.17 -55.19
C LYS A 12 -29.89 7.52 -54.76
N GLN A 13 -28.87 7.52 -55.63
CA GLN A 13 -27.56 6.91 -55.32
C GLN A 13 -26.72 7.77 -54.37
N LYS A 14 -26.87 9.11 -54.36
CA LYS A 14 -26.18 10.01 -53.41
C LYS A 14 -26.76 9.89 -51.99
N LYS A 15 -28.09 9.95 -51.82
CA LYS A 15 -28.75 9.74 -50.51
C LYS A 15 -28.45 8.38 -49.89
N GLN A 16 -28.47 7.30 -50.68
CA GLN A 16 -28.11 5.96 -50.18
C GLN A 16 -26.62 5.81 -49.79
N LYS A 17 -25.72 6.64 -50.33
CA LYS A 17 -24.29 6.64 -49.95
C LYS A 17 -24.02 7.45 -48.70
N GLU A 18 -24.75 8.55 -48.47
CA GLU A 18 -24.69 9.35 -47.24
C GLU A 18 -25.35 8.62 -46.07
N GLU A 19 -26.56 8.07 -46.23
CA GLU A 19 -27.23 7.26 -45.19
C GLU A 19 -26.42 6.00 -44.80
N LYS A 20 -25.73 5.37 -45.75
CA LYS A 20 -24.82 4.24 -45.47
C LYS A 20 -23.52 4.66 -44.76
N LYS A 21 -23.11 5.91 -44.87
CA LYS A 21 -21.93 6.46 -44.17
C LYS A 21 -22.27 6.75 -42.72
N ASP A 22 -23.44 7.37 -42.47
CA ASP A 22 -23.96 7.62 -41.12
C ASP A 22 -24.19 6.31 -40.37
N LEU A 23 -24.85 5.31 -40.98
CA LEU A 23 -25.03 3.99 -40.34
C LEU A 23 -23.71 3.31 -40.00
N ARG A 24 -22.67 3.45 -40.83
CA ARG A 24 -21.35 2.86 -40.56
C ARG A 24 -20.62 3.59 -39.43
N SER A 25 -20.81 4.91 -39.34
CA SER A 25 -20.30 5.74 -38.24
C SER A 25 -20.96 5.35 -36.93
N ASP A 26 -22.29 5.27 -36.91
CA ASP A 26 -23.08 4.93 -35.72
C ASP A 26 -22.79 3.51 -35.22
N ILE A 27 -22.63 2.55 -36.14
CA ILE A 27 -22.22 1.18 -35.81
C ILE A 27 -20.80 1.17 -35.25
N SER A 28 -19.86 1.88 -35.88
CA SER A 28 -18.47 1.99 -35.41
C SER A 28 -18.41 2.59 -34.00
N ASP A 29 -19.18 3.63 -33.72
CA ASP A 29 -19.19 4.29 -32.42
C ASP A 29 -19.89 3.44 -31.35
N ALA A 30 -20.95 2.70 -31.71
CA ALA A 30 -21.55 1.70 -30.84
C ALA A 30 -20.57 0.57 -30.46
N TYR A 31 -19.75 0.08 -31.40
CA TYR A 31 -18.69 -0.90 -31.10
C TYR A 31 -17.60 -0.32 -30.19
N LYS A 32 -17.20 0.94 -30.37
CA LYS A 32 -16.23 1.60 -29.49
C LYS A 32 -16.79 1.79 -28.08
N SER A 33 -18.04 2.21 -27.94
CA SER A 33 -18.71 2.35 -26.64
C SER A 33 -18.90 1.01 -25.95
N PHE A 34 -19.20 -0.05 -26.71
CA PHE A 34 -19.26 -1.40 -26.19
C PHE A 34 -17.88 -1.91 -25.72
N ASP A 35 -16.82 -1.72 -26.51
CA ASP A 35 -15.45 -2.10 -26.14
C ASP A 35 -14.94 -1.33 -24.92
N ALA A 36 -15.25 -0.03 -24.83
CA ALA A 36 -14.95 0.78 -23.66
C ALA A 36 -15.72 0.28 -22.41
N GLY A 37 -17.02 0.00 -22.55
CA GLY A 37 -17.82 -0.55 -21.46
C GLY A 37 -17.33 -1.93 -21.01
N LEU A 38 -16.84 -2.77 -21.93
CA LEU A 38 -16.27 -4.07 -21.61
C LEU A 38 -14.96 -3.96 -20.83
N LYS A 39 -14.10 -3.00 -21.21
CA LYS A 39 -12.83 -2.71 -20.51
C LYS A 39 -13.07 -2.13 -19.12
N ASP A 40 -14.06 -1.25 -18.96
CA ASP A 40 -14.40 -0.68 -17.66
C ASP A 40 -15.02 -1.72 -16.74
N ALA A 41 -15.87 -2.61 -17.26
CA ALA A 41 -16.40 -3.74 -16.50
C ALA A 41 -15.31 -4.74 -16.09
N GLN A 42 -14.32 -5.01 -16.96
CA GLN A 42 -13.18 -5.86 -16.63
C GLN A 42 -12.33 -5.26 -15.50
N ARG A 43 -12.04 -3.95 -15.55
CA ARG A 43 -11.31 -3.26 -14.48
C ARG A 43 -12.06 -3.31 -13.15
N GLN A 44 -13.36 -3.06 -13.16
CA GLN A 44 -14.18 -3.15 -11.94
C GLN A 44 -14.19 -4.57 -11.37
N ASP A 45 -14.23 -5.62 -12.21
CA ASP A 45 -14.17 -7.00 -11.73
C ASP A 45 -12.78 -7.36 -11.18
N GLU A 46 -11.70 -6.86 -11.81
CA GLU A 46 -10.33 -7.00 -11.32
C GLU A 46 -10.12 -6.33 -9.96
N ASP A 47 -10.57 -5.08 -9.81
CA ASP A 47 -10.48 -4.33 -8.55
C ASP A 47 -11.28 -5.03 -7.44
N ARG A 48 -12.51 -5.47 -7.76
CA ARG A 48 -13.36 -6.18 -6.81
C ARG A 48 -12.80 -7.55 -6.43
N ARG A 49 -12.19 -8.27 -7.37
CA ARG A 49 -11.50 -9.54 -7.07
C ARG A 49 -10.32 -9.32 -6.15
N LYS A 50 -9.55 -8.25 -6.36
CA LYS A 50 -8.44 -7.88 -5.49
C LYS A 50 -8.93 -7.58 -4.08
N GLU A 51 -9.96 -6.76 -3.95
CA GLU A 51 -10.58 -6.41 -2.66
C GLU A 51 -11.11 -7.65 -1.92
N VAL A 52 -11.83 -8.53 -2.61
CA VAL A 52 -12.35 -9.79 -2.03
C VAL A 52 -11.21 -10.72 -1.59
N PHE A 53 -10.10 -10.72 -2.32
CA PHE A 53 -8.93 -11.52 -1.99
C PHE A 53 -8.22 -10.99 -0.72
N GLU A 54 -8.02 -9.67 -0.63
CA GLU A 54 -7.46 -8.99 0.54
C GLU A 54 -8.34 -9.24 1.80
N GLU A 55 -9.66 -9.04 1.69
CA GLU A 55 -10.60 -9.34 2.78
C GLU A 55 -10.60 -10.82 3.18
N GLY A 56 -10.36 -11.71 2.22
CA GLY A 56 -10.23 -13.15 2.46
C GLY A 56 -9.03 -13.48 3.34
N ILE A 57 -7.88 -12.85 3.05
CA ILE A 57 -6.64 -13.00 3.82
C ILE A 57 -6.84 -12.47 5.25
N GLU A 58 -7.39 -11.27 5.41
CA GLU A 58 -7.64 -10.70 6.74
C GLU A 58 -8.58 -11.56 7.60
N ARG A 59 -9.59 -12.18 6.99
CA ARG A 59 -10.50 -13.11 7.69
C ARG A 59 -9.77 -14.36 8.18
N ILE A 60 -8.86 -14.91 7.38
CA ILE A 60 -8.05 -16.07 7.76
C ILE A 60 -7.14 -15.70 8.93
N GLU A 61 -6.52 -14.52 8.89
CA GLU A 61 -5.67 -14.01 9.96
C GLU A 61 -6.44 -13.86 11.27
N LYS A 62 -7.60 -13.19 11.25
CA LYS A 62 -8.44 -12.98 12.45
C LYS A 62 -8.97 -14.29 13.02
N LYS A 63 -9.35 -15.24 12.16
CA LYS A 63 -9.93 -16.52 12.60
C LYS A 63 -8.86 -17.47 13.16
N SER A 64 -7.65 -17.39 12.65
CA SER A 64 -6.56 -18.35 12.93
C SER A 64 -5.44 -17.75 13.76
N GLU A 65 -5.68 -16.59 14.42
CA GLU A 65 -4.68 -15.83 15.17
C GLU A 65 -3.88 -16.71 16.14
N LYS A 66 -4.56 -17.57 16.91
CA LYS A 66 -3.92 -18.49 17.86
C LYS A 66 -3.06 -19.57 17.18
N ASP A 67 -3.50 -20.04 16.01
CA ASP A 67 -2.81 -21.09 15.26
C ASP A 67 -1.59 -20.51 14.50
N LEU A 68 -1.69 -19.26 14.05
CA LEU A 68 -0.59 -18.50 13.45
C LEU A 68 0.51 -18.22 14.47
N ILE A 69 0.15 -17.89 15.72
CA ILE A 69 1.13 -17.75 16.82
C ILE A 69 1.87 -19.07 17.09
N ALA A 70 1.16 -20.21 16.99
CA ALA A 70 1.71 -21.51 17.33
C ALA A 70 2.50 -22.19 16.18
N SER A 71 2.34 -21.75 14.93
CA SER A 71 2.86 -22.48 13.76
C SER A 71 3.55 -21.60 12.73
N LYS A 72 4.89 -21.71 12.67
CA LYS A 72 5.73 -21.08 11.64
C LYS A 72 5.33 -21.45 10.21
N MET A 73 4.81 -22.66 10.00
CA MET A 73 4.36 -23.13 8.69
C MET A 73 3.12 -22.39 8.21
N LEU A 74 2.17 -22.10 9.12
CA LEU A 74 0.95 -21.36 8.79
C LEU A 74 1.26 -19.89 8.52
N VAL A 75 2.18 -19.31 9.29
CA VAL A 75 2.72 -17.96 9.05
C VAL A 75 3.32 -17.85 7.65
N GLY A 76 4.21 -18.76 7.25
CA GLY A 76 4.80 -18.74 5.91
C GLY A 76 3.76 -18.77 4.78
N LYS A 77 2.70 -19.58 4.93
CA LYS A 77 1.63 -19.67 3.94
C LYS A 77 0.79 -18.39 3.84
N VAL A 78 0.49 -17.75 4.96
CA VAL A 78 -0.28 -16.50 4.95
C VAL A 78 0.57 -15.35 4.40
N LEU A 79 1.87 -15.32 4.66
CA LEU A 79 2.80 -14.36 4.05
C LEU A 79 2.86 -14.51 2.53
N GLU A 80 2.90 -15.74 2.02
CA GLU A 80 2.83 -15.99 0.58
C GLU A 80 1.53 -15.47 -0.05
N LEU A 81 0.39 -15.61 0.64
CA LEU A 81 -0.89 -15.07 0.19
C LEU A 81 -0.87 -13.54 0.15
N ARG A 82 -0.33 -12.89 1.19
CA ARG A 82 -0.17 -11.43 1.25
C ARG A 82 0.72 -10.90 0.13
N LYS A 83 1.86 -11.56 -0.11
CA LYS A 83 2.77 -11.22 -1.21
C LYS A 83 2.08 -11.31 -2.57
N ARG A 84 1.27 -12.35 -2.79
CA ARG A 84 0.46 -12.49 -4.02
C ARG A 84 -0.63 -11.43 -4.16
N ALA A 85 -1.16 -10.92 -3.05
CA ALA A 85 -2.11 -9.82 -3.03
C ALA A 85 -1.45 -8.43 -3.20
N GLY A 86 -0.12 -8.34 -3.11
CA GLY A 86 0.59 -7.06 -3.02
C GLY A 86 0.38 -6.35 -1.68
N MET A 87 0.00 -7.11 -0.65
CA MET A 87 -0.12 -6.63 0.74
C MET A 87 1.25 -6.69 1.43
N ALA A 88 1.44 -5.89 2.48
CA ALA A 88 2.65 -5.91 3.29
C ALA A 88 2.95 -7.33 3.79
N GLU A 89 4.23 -7.74 3.79
CA GLU A 89 4.67 -9.08 4.22
C GLU A 89 4.68 -9.24 5.75
N THR A 90 3.60 -8.81 6.41
CA THR A 90 3.43 -8.91 7.86
C THR A 90 2.06 -9.48 8.22
N ILE A 91 2.02 -10.49 9.09
CA ILE A 91 0.79 -11.12 9.57
C ILE A 91 0.44 -10.51 10.92
N GLY A 92 -0.78 -10.02 11.06
CA GLY A 92 -1.27 -9.58 12.38
C GLY A 92 -0.63 -8.30 12.92
N THR A 93 -0.11 -7.39 12.08
CA THR A 93 0.39 -6.05 12.48
C THR A 93 -0.71 -5.04 12.88
N ALA A 94 -1.92 -5.53 13.17
CA ALA A 94 -2.82 -4.87 14.11
C ALA A 94 -2.49 -5.22 15.59
N GLY A 95 -1.54 -6.12 15.81
CA GLY A 95 -1.17 -6.74 17.08
C GLY A 95 -0.01 -6.02 17.78
N LYS A 96 -0.34 -4.88 18.39
CA LYS A 96 0.31 -4.32 19.59
C LYS A 96 1.81 -4.65 19.78
N VAL A 97 2.66 -3.85 19.14
CA VAL A 97 3.74 -3.25 19.94
C VAL A 97 3.06 -2.67 21.18
N LYS A 98 3.49 -3.04 22.39
CA LYS A 98 3.02 -2.35 23.61
C LYS A 98 3.48 -0.90 23.52
N THR A 99 2.70 -0.06 22.84
CA THR A 99 3.02 1.33 22.63
C THR A 99 3.00 2.00 24.00
N PRO A 100 4.12 2.54 24.48
CA PRO A 100 4.12 3.34 25.68
C PRO A 100 3.26 4.58 25.45
N MET A 101 2.44 4.93 26.43
CA MET A 101 1.59 6.11 26.33
C MET A 101 2.44 7.38 26.52
N LEU A 102 3.03 7.88 25.44
CA LEU A 102 4.00 9.00 25.48
C LEU A 102 3.37 10.39 25.32
N PHE A 103 2.22 10.47 24.63
CA PHE A 103 1.55 11.72 24.25
C PHE A 103 0.07 11.69 24.64
N GLY A 104 -0.24 11.85 25.94
CA GLY A 104 -1.61 12.08 26.44
C GLY A 104 -2.73 11.35 25.68
N LYS A 105 -3.85 12.05 25.41
CA LYS A 105 -4.95 11.58 24.56
C LYS A 105 -4.79 11.98 23.08
N ASP A 106 -3.58 12.35 22.64
CA ASP A 106 -3.34 12.77 21.26
C ASP A 106 -3.23 11.54 20.35
N GLU A 107 -4.37 11.14 19.77
CA GLU A 107 -4.46 9.94 18.93
C GLU A 107 -3.48 9.93 17.76
N PHE A 108 -3.20 11.10 17.17
CA PHE A 108 -2.28 11.19 16.03
C PHE A 108 -0.86 10.85 16.47
N LYS A 109 -0.39 11.48 17.55
CA LYS A 109 0.95 11.19 18.09
C LYS A 109 1.07 9.76 18.58
N GLN A 110 0.02 9.19 19.18
CA GLN A 110 0.02 7.78 19.59
C GLN A 110 0.18 6.83 18.40
N LYS A 111 -0.53 7.08 17.29
CA LYS A 111 -0.35 6.31 16.07
C LYS A 111 1.05 6.48 15.48
N LEU A 112 1.61 7.69 15.53
CA LEU A 112 2.98 7.93 15.06
C LEU A 112 4.02 7.14 15.89
N VAL A 113 3.86 7.09 17.22
CA VAL A 113 4.71 6.26 18.09
C VAL A 113 4.59 4.79 17.70
N GLN A 114 3.37 4.31 17.46
CA GLN A 114 3.14 2.94 17.05
C GLN A 114 3.85 2.62 15.72
N GLU A 115 3.70 3.46 14.71
CA GLU A 115 4.38 3.26 13.41
C GLU A 115 5.90 3.24 13.54
N ILE A 116 6.46 4.19 14.29
CA ILE A 116 7.92 4.27 14.52
C ILE A 116 8.42 3.02 15.25
N MET A 117 7.65 2.51 16.22
CA MET A 117 8.00 1.27 16.91
C MET A 117 7.90 0.05 16.00
N VAL A 118 6.87 -0.05 15.15
CA VAL A 118 6.74 -1.15 14.17
C VAL A 118 7.95 -1.19 13.26
N ILE A 119 8.36 -0.03 12.71
CA ILE A 119 9.59 0.06 11.91
C ILE A 119 10.77 -0.47 12.72
N GLY A 120 10.98 0.06 13.92
CA GLY A 120 12.11 -0.26 14.77
C GLY A 120 12.22 -1.71 15.23
N THR A 121 11.11 -2.29 15.69
CA THR A 121 11.12 -3.60 16.37
C THR A 121 10.79 -4.77 15.47
N GLU A 122 10.11 -4.51 14.34
CA GLU A 122 9.63 -5.55 13.43
C GLU A 122 10.33 -5.43 12.06
N GLU A 123 10.21 -4.29 11.38
CA GLU A 123 10.72 -4.15 10.00
C GLU A 123 12.25 -4.14 9.93
N LEU A 124 12.91 -3.68 11.00
CA LEU A 124 14.37 -3.66 11.11
C LEU A 124 14.91 -4.84 11.94
N GLU A 125 14.09 -5.84 12.27
CA GLU A 125 14.50 -6.95 13.14
C GLU A 125 15.71 -7.72 12.57
N ASP A 126 15.74 -7.97 11.26
CA ASP A 126 16.81 -8.70 10.58
C ASP A 126 18.18 -7.99 10.62
N ILE A 127 18.19 -6.68 10.84
CA ILE A 127 19.42 -5.87 10.98
C ILE A 127 19.70 -5.46 12.43
N GLY A 128 19.09 -6.15 13.39
CA GLY A 128 19.31 -5.93 14.81
C GLY A 128 18.52 -4.75 15.39
N SER A 129 17.43 -4.33 14.74
CA SER A 129 16.56 -3.24 15.20
C SER A 129 17.32 -1.92 15.42
N ALA A 130 18.28 -1.63 14.53
CA ALA A 130 19.13 -0.45 14.58
C ALA A 130 19.15 0.28 13.23
N ILE A 131 19.11 1.62 13.25
CA ILE A 131 19.09 2.45 12.04
C ILE A 131 19.60 3.85 12.36
N THR A 132 20.24 4.52 11.40
CA THR A 132 20.61 5.93 11.57
C THR A 132 19.39 6.83 11.49
N VAL A 133 19.45 8.00 12.13
CA VAL A 133 18.36 8.99 12.11
C VAL A 133 17.94 9.36 10.69
N VAL A 134 18.91 9.62 9.81
CA VAL A 134 18.66 10.01 8.41
C VAL A 134 17.91 8.91 7.68
N ASN A 135 18.41 7.67 7.77
CA ASN A 135 17.79 6.52 7.12
C ASN A 135 16.40 6.23 7.67
N LEU A 136 16.15 6.44 8.97
CA LEU A 136 14.82 6.28 9.55
C LEU A 136 13.82 7.28 8.95
N ILE A 137 14.22 8.54 8.78
CA ILE A 137 13.35 9.58 8.21
C ILE A 137 13.01 9.26 6.76
N ASP A 138 14.02 8.88 5.97
CA ASP A 138 13.83 8.55 4.56
C ASP A 138 12.96 7.30 4.42
N TYR A 139 13.28 6.24 5.17
CA TYR A 139 12.51 5.02 5.20
C TYR A 139 11.04 5.27 5.60
N PHE A 140 10.79 6.09 6.63
CA PHE A 140 9.44 6.44 7.06
C PHE A 140 8.66 7.14 5.93
N ARG A 141 9.28 8.09 5.23
CA ARG A 141 8.63 8.83 4.13
C ARG A 141 8.33 7.94 2.93
N GLU A 142 9.26 7.07 2.59
CA GLU A 142 9.12 6.14 1.47
C GLU A 142 8.00 5.13 1.72
N THR A 143 7.94 4.57 2.92
CA THR A 143 7.00 3.50 3.26
C THR A 143 5.64 4.02 3.73
N ARG A 144 5.55 5.26 4.24
CA ARG A 144 4.32 5.91 4.72
C ARG A 144 4.02 7.21 3.95
N PRO A 145 3.88 7.18 2.60
CA PRO A 145 3.77 8.40 1.78
C PRO A 145 2.52 9.25 2.07
N ASN A 146 1.50 8.67 2.69
CA ASN A 146 0.26 9.37 3.05
C ASN A 146 0.37 10.15 4.37
N TRP A 147 1.44 9.95 5.14
CA TRP A 147 1.66 10.63 6.42
C TRP A 147 2.33 11.98 6.20
N LYS A 148 1.63 13.06 6.58
CA LYS A 148 2.19 14.42 6.58
C LYS A 148 2.87 14.70 7.92
N VAL A 149 4.02 14.08 8.14
CA VAL A 149 4.80 14.21 9.39
C VAL A 149 6.11 14.94 9.10
N GLY A 150 6.39 15.97 9.89
CA GLY A 150 7.67 16.68 9.82
C GLY A 150 8.80 15.89 10.47
N THR A 151 10.05 16.09 10.01
CA THR A 151 11.24 15.49 10.65
C THR A 151 11.29 15.76 12.15
N GLY A 152 10.95 16.98 12.58
CA GLY A 152 10.92 17.34 13.99
C GLY A 152 9.95 16.51 14.83
N GLU A 153 8.84 16.04 14.26
CA GLU A 153 7.87 15.22 14.98
C GLU A 153 8.34 13.78 15.16
N ILE A 154 9.01 13.21 14.14
CA ILE A 154 9.65 11.89 14.24
C ILE A 154 10.73 11.94 15.31
N LEU A 155 11.58 12.96 15.29
CA LEU A 155 12.64 13.15 16.29
C LEU A 155 12.09 13.36 17.70
N GLU A 156 10.98 14.09 17.83
CA GLU A 156 10.30 14.26 19.12
C GLU A 156 9.82 12.92 19.68
N VAL A 157 9.24 12.07 18.83
CA VAL A 157 8.80 10.73 19.22
C VAL A 157 9.97 9.87 19.69
N ILE A 158 11.06 9.83 18.92
CA ILE A 158 12.27 9.10 19.32
C ILE A 158 12.79 9.60 20.66
N ARG A 159 12.91 10.93 20.85
CA ARG A 159 13.36 11.51 22.11
C ARG A 159 12.47 11.09 23.28
N LYS A 160 11.15 11.07 23.11
CA LYS A 160 10.24 10.62 24.17
C LYS A 160 10.33 9.13 24.45
N LEU A 161 10.58 8.30 23.44
CA LEU A 161 10.82 6.87 23.62
C LEU A 161 12.08 6.64 24.45
N GLU A 162 13.14 7.43 24.22
CA GLU A 162 14.38 7.41 25.02
C GLU A 162 14.14 7.91 26.46
N GLU A 163 13.50 9.08 26.63
CA GLU A 163 13.20 9.68 27.94
C GLU A 163 12.36 8.77 28.85
N LYS A 164 11.58 7.86 28.26
CA LYS A 164 10.73 6.89 28.97
C LYS A 164 11.35 5.49 29.05
N GLU A 165 12.61 5.34 28.65
CA GLU A 165 13.36 4.09 28.69
C GLU A 165 12.68 2.95 27.93
N VAL A 166 11.93 3.28 26.90
CA VAL A 166 11.24 2.30 26.04
C VAL A 166 12.23 1.73 25.04
N ILE A 167 13.06 2.60 24.49
CA ILE A 167 14.17 2.25 23.63
C ILE A 167 15.48 2.70 24.28
N PRO A 168 16.61 2.02 24.00
CA PRO A 168 17.91 2.47 24.45
C PRO A 168 18.25 3.88 23.95
N PRO A 169 19.11 4.63 24.67
CA PRO A 169 19.61 5.91 24.19
C PRO A 169 20.39 5.72 22.88
N LYS A 170 20.22 6.69 21.97
CA LYS A 170 20.97 6.79 20.73
C LYS A 170 22.47 6.88 20.96
N VAL A 171 23.23 6.41 19.97
CA VAL A 171 24.69 6.45 19.97
C VAL A 171 25.14 7.40 18.88
N ASP A 172 25.99 8.35 19.25
CA ASP A 172 26.71 9.17 18.30
C ASP A 172 27.84 8.32 17.68
N LEU A 173 27.80 8.15 16.36
CA LEU A 173 28.81 7.38 15.61
C LEU A 173 29.97 8.26 15.12
N GLY A 174 29.90 9.57 15.34
CA GLY A 174 30.77 10.55 14.68
C GLY A 174 30.23 10.96 13.31
N GLU A 175 30.89 11.94 12.67
CA GLU A 175 30.53 12.42 11.32
C GLU A 175 29.07 12.89 11.15
N GLU A 176 28.48 13.45 12.22
CA GLU A 176 27.06 13.88 12.27
C GLU A 176 26.04 12.73 12.16
N GLU A 177 26.49 11.47 12.23
CA GLU A 177 25.62 10.30 12.20
C GLU A 177 25.19 9.86 13.60
N VAL A 178 23.88 9.69 13.78
CA VAL A 178 23.27 9.26 15.03
C VAL A 178 22.55 7.94 14.81
N LEU A 179 22.93 6.91 15.57
CA LEU A 179 22.33 5.58 15.54
C LEU A 179 21.22 5.46 16.58
N ILE A 180 20.02 5.09 16.12
CA ILE A 180 18.88 4.72 16.96
C ILE A 180 18.85 3.20 17.07
N ARG A 181 18.59 2.69 18.28
CA ARG A 181 18.30 1.28 18.53
C ARG A 181 16.93 1.15 19.16
N PHE A 182 16.17 0.16 18.74
CA PHE A 182 14.82 -0.08 19.25
C PHE A 182 14.73 -1.28 20.19
N LYS A 183 15.77 -2.13 20.22
CA LYS A 183 15.92 -3.23 21.18
C LYS A 183 17.23 -3.06 21.99
N PRO A 184 17.24 -3.45 23.27
CA PRO A 184 18.48 -3.53 24.05
C PRO A 184 19.47 -4.50 23.40
N ILE A 185 20.77 -4.24 23.56
CA ILE A 185 21.80 -5.22 23.18
C ILE A 185 21.69 -6.38 24.17
N GLU A 186 21.33 -7.56 23.68
CA GLU A 186 21.56 -8.79 24.44
C GLU A 186 23.08 -8.93 24.60
N MET A 187 23.60 -8.74 25.81
CA MET A 187 24.97 -9.13 26.10
C MET A 187 25.01 -10.66 25.95
N SER A 188 25.54 -11.15 24.84
CA SER A 188 25.95 -12.54 24.73
C SER A 188 26.91 -12.80 25.89
N ASN A 189 26.56 -13.74 26.77
CA ASN A 189 27.37 -14.17 27.92
C ASN A 189 28.71 -14.86 27.53
N ASP A 190 29.26 -14.57 26.35
CA ASP A 190 30.56 -15.08 25.85
C ASP A 190 31.71 -14.12 26.16
N ILE A 191 31.68 -13.50 27.35
CA ILE A 191 32.85 -12.87 27.96
C ILE A 191 33.04 -13.48 29.35
N GLN A 192 33.57 -14.70 29.39
CA GLN A 192 34.33 -15.25 30.51
C GLN A 192 35.50 -16.08 30.00
#